data_AF-G9YTF6-F1
#
_entry.id   AF-G9YTF6-F1
#
_cell.length_a   1.000
_cell.length_b   1.000
_cell.length_c   1.000
_cell.angle_alpha   90.00
_cell.angle_beta   90.00
_cell.angle_gamma   90.00
#
_symmetry.space_group_name_H-M   'P 1'
#
loop_
_entity.id
_entity.type
_entity.pdbx_description
1 polymer ?
#
loop_
_entity_poly.entity_id
_entity_poly.type
_entity_poly.pdbx_seq_one_letter_code
_entity_poly.pdbx_strand_id
1 'polypeptide(L)'
;MRKATVTISFDQEKLKAVQFYAGKNDTSLEAELDAFMEKLYKRYVPSQTREYIESMAEPEEQPRPRSARSPRSTMPDTLDSGKEAE
;
A
#
# COMPACT_ATOMS: atom_id res chain seq x y z
N MET A 1 -2.99 0.03 3.46
CA MET A 1 -4.28 -0.60 3.84
C MET A 1 -4.81 -0.02 5.16
N ARG A 2 -6.13 0.13 5.31
CA ARG A 2 -6.76 0.55 6.59
C ARG A 2 -6.93 -0.66 7.51
N LYS A 3 -6.54 -0.55 8.78
CA LYS A 3 -6.79 -1.60 9.78
C LYS A 3 -8.16 -1.41 10.44
N ALA A 4 -8.83 -2.52 10.74
CA ALA A 4 -10.06 -2.55 11.53
C ALA A 4 -9.78 -3.28 12.85
N THR A 5 -10.43 -2.85 13.93
CA THR A 5 -10.28 -3.46 15.26
C THR A 5 -11.47 -4.38 15.53
N VAL A 6 -11.20 -5.61 15.96
CA VAL A 6 -12.21 -6.57 16.41
C VAL A 6 -12.09 -6.74 17.92
N THR A 7 -13.17 -6.52 18.66
CA THR A 7 -13.22 -6.74 20.10
C THR A 7 -13.81 -8.11 20.41
N ILE A 8 -13.10 -8.91 21.21
CA ILE A 8 -13.51 -10.26 21.60
C ILE A 8 -13.58 -10.33 23.12
N SER A 9 -14.72 -10.79 23.64
CA SER A 9 -14.85 -11.12 25.06
C SER A 9 -14.37 -12.55 25.30
N PHE A 10 -13.48 -12.72 26.27
CA PHE A 10 -12.93 -14.01 26.65
C PHE A 10 -12.92 -14.14 28.18
N ASP A 11 -12.89 -15.38 28.67
CA ASP A 11 -12.80 -15.65 30.10
C ASP A 11 -11.49 -15.07 30.67
N GLN A 12 -11.62 -14.27 31.74
CA GLN A 12 -10.49 -13.53 32.28
C GLN A 12 -9.40 -14.44 32.87
N GLU A 13 -9.77 -15.53 33.53
CA GLU A 13 -8.81 -16.44 34.16
C GLU A 13 -8.05 -17.24 33.09
N LYS A 14 -8.78 -17.70 32.06
CA LYS A 14 -8.16 -18.38 30.91
C LYS A 14 -7.26 -17.42 30.13
N LEU A 15 -7.66 -16.16 29.95
CA LEU A 15 -6.84 -15.16 29.27
C LEU A 15 -5.51 -14.95 29.99
N LYS A 16 -5.55 -14.81 31.32
CA LYS A 16 -4.35 -14.67 32.15
C LYS A 16 -3.42 -15.86 32.02
N ALA A 17 -3.96 -17.08 32.03
CA ALA A 17 -3.17 -18.28 31.82
C ALA A 17 -2.49 -18.27 30.44
N VAL A 18 -3.25 -17.97 29.38
CA VAL A 18 -2.70 -17.87 28.02
C VAL A 18 -1.59 -16.83 27.94
N GLN A 19 -1.79 -15.62 28.47
CA GLN A 19 -0.77 -14.57 28.47
C GLN A 19 0.47 -14.97 29.27
N PHE A 20 0.30 -15.66 30.41
CA PHE A 20 1.39 -16.14 31.24
C PHE A 20 2.27 -17.17 30.52
N TYR A 21 1.66 -18.10 29.78
CA TYR A 21 2.41 -19.10 29.02
C TYR A 21 2.93 -18.59 27.68
N ALA A 22 2.21 -17.69 27.00
CA ALA A 22 2.67 -17.05 25.76
C ALA A 22 3.93 -16.20 26.03
N GLY A 23 3.93 -15.41 27.12
CA GLY A 23 5.09 -14.64 27.54
C GLY A 23 6.31 -15.49 27.91
N LYS A 24 6.13 -16.77 28.24
CA LYS A 24 7.24 -17.72 28.44
C LYS A 24 7.84 -18.25 27.14
N ASN A 25 7.08 -18.21 26.05
CA ASN A 25 7.48 -18.70 24.73
C ASN A 25 7.93 -17.56 23.80
N ASP A 26 8.27 -16.39 24.36
CA ASP A 26 8.64 -15.16 23.63
C ASP A 26 7.64 -14.76 22.54
N THR A 27 6.38 -15.18 22.67
CA THR A 27 5.33 -14.91 21.69
C THR A 27 4.22 -14.09 22.37
N SER A 28 3.75 -13.04 21.71
CA SER A 28 2.62 -12.28 22.21
C SER A 28 1.31 -12.91 21.72
N LEU A 29 0.29 -12.92 22.60
CA LEU A 29 -1.06 -13.36 22.22
C LEU A 29 -1.56 -12.61 20.98
N GLU A 30 -1.25 -11.33 20.87
CA GLU A 30 -1.60 -10.50 19.72
C GLU A 30 -0.96 -11.00 18.42
N ALA A 31 0.33 -11.36 18.43
CA ALA A 31 1.01 -11.90 17.25
C ALA A 31 0.43 -13.25 16.82
N GLU A 32 0.07 -14.11 17.78
CA GLU A 32 -0.62 -15.37 17.47
C GLU A 32 -2.00 -15.13 16.85
N LEU A 33 -2.77 -14.18 17.39
CA LEU A 33 -4.09 -13.82 16.86
C LEU A 33 -3.97 -13.19 15.47
N ASP A 34 -2.97 -12.37 15.20
CA ASP A 34 -2.69 -11.81 13.88
C ASP A 34 -2.37 -12.93 12.87
N ALA A 35 -1.46 -13.85 13.21
CA ALA A 35 -1.12 -14.99 12.37
C ALA A 35 -2.33 -15.92 12.15
N PHE A 36 -3.18 -16.08 13.17
CA PHE A 36 -4.41 -16.85 13.08
C PHE A 36 -5.44 -16.17 12.17
N MET A 37 -5.60 -14.85 12.25
CA MET A 37 -6.46 -14.07 11.38
C MET A 37 -6.02 -14.16 9.91
N GLU A 38 -4.71 -14.15 9.63
CA GLU A 38 -4.20 -14.33 8.27
C GLU A 38 -4.54 -15.72 7.71
N LYS A 39 -4.40 -16.77 8.53
CA LYS A 39 -4.79 -18.14 8.17
C LYS A 39 -6.30 -18.26 7.94
N LEU A 40 -7.12 -17.63 8.79
CA LEU A 40 -8.57 -17.58 8.62
C LEU A 40 -8.94 -16.88 7.31
N TYR A 41 -8.32 -15.74 7.01
CA TYR A 41 -8.53 -15.02 5.76
C TYR A 41 -8.24 -15.90 4.54
N LYS A 42 -7.09 -16.60 4.52
CA LYS A 42 -6.73 -17.51 3.42
C LYS A 42 -7.68 -18.71 3.29
N ARG A 43 -8.21 -19.21 4.40
CA ARG A 43 -9.13 -20.37 4.44
C ARG A 43 -10.52 -20.03 3.94
N TYR A 44 -11.06 -18.87 4.33
CA TYR A 44 -12.43 -18.48 4.03
C TYR A 44 -12.56 -17.59 2.79
N VAL A 45 -11.51 -16.83 2.44
CA VAL A 45 -11.52 -15.94 1.27
C VAL A 45 -10.84 -16.64 0.09
N PRO A 46 -11.58 -16.93 -1.01
CA PRO A 46 -11.03 -17.51 -2.23
C PRO A 46 -9.90 -16.66 -2.81
N SER A 47 -8.97 -17.28 -3.54
CA SER A 47 -7.83 -16.58 -4.16
C SER A 47 -8.27 -15.38 -4.99
N GLN A 48 -9.30 -15.55 -5.84
CA GLN A 48 -9.83 -14.50 -6.71
C GLN A 48 -10.27 -13.26 -5.93
N THR A 49 -10.92 -13.44 -4.77
CA THR A 49 -11.34 -12.32 -3.92
C THR A 49 -10.15 -11.69 -3.20
N ARG A 50 -9.13 -12.49 -2.80
CA ARG A 50 -7.90 -11.97 -2.19
C ARG A 50 -7.11 -11.09 -3.17
N GLU A 51 -6.91 -11.57 -4.39
CA GLU A 51 -6.23 -10.84 -5.46
C GLU A 51 -6.98 -9.53 -5.80
N TYR A 52 -8.31 -9.57 -5.82
CA TYR A 52 -9.12 -8.36 -6.00
C TYR A 52 -8.89 -7.34 -4.88
N ILE A 53 -8.89 -7.76 -3.61
CA ILE A 53 -8.61 -6.89 -2.47
C ILE A 53 -7.21 -6.31 -2.54
N GLU A 54 -6.21 -7.10 -2.94
CA GLU A 54 -4.82 -6.64 -3.12
C GLU A 54 -4.72 -5.59 -4.24
N SER A 55 -5.37 -5.84 -5.40
CA SER A 55 -5.41 -4.88 -6.51
C SER A 55 -6.13 -3.57 -6.19
N MET A 56 -7.17 -3.61 -5.34
CA MET A 56 -7.88 -2.42 -4.86
C MET A 56 -7.14 -1.69 -3.74
N ALA A 57 -6.32 -2.42 -2.98
CA ALA A 57 -5.48 -1.89 -1.91
C ALA A 57 -4.14 -1.35 -2.41
N GLU A 58 -3.82 -1.54 -3.69
CA GLU A 58 -2.71 -0.93 -4.42
C GLU A 58 -3.22 0.30 -5.20
N PRO A 59 -3.55 1.43 -4.54
CA PRO A 59 -3.89 2.64 -5.25
C PRO A 59 -2.64 3.19 -5.92
N GLU A 60 -2.51 2.94 -7.22
CA GLU A 60 -1.90 3.87 -8.18
C GLU A 60 -0.59 4.55 -7.71
N GLU A 61 0.36 3.81 -7.14
CA GLU A 61 1.71 4.32 -6.83
C GLU A 61 2.63 4.30 -8.06
N GLN A 62 2.05 4.42 -9.26
CA GLN A 62 2.81 4.87 -10.43
C GLN A 62 2.58 6.37 -10.60
N PRO A 63 3.49 7.24 -10.12
CA PRO A 63 3.60 8.53 -10.74
C PRO A 63 4.01 8.24 -12.18
N ARG A 64 3.06 8.26 -13.12
CA ARG A 64 3.39 8.26 -14.55
C ARG A 64 4.35 9.42 -14.73
N PRO A 65 5.64 9.21 -15.06
CA PRO A 65 6.43 10.33 -15.53
C PRO A 65 5.74 10.78 -16.81
N ARG A 66 5.02 11.91 -16.75
CA ARG A 66 4.57 12.61 -17.94
C ARG A 66 5.82 12.75 -18.77
N SER A 67 5.89 12.02 -19.89
CA SER A 67 7.01 12.12 -20.83
C SER A 67 7.27 13.59 -21.05
N ALA A 68 8.41 14.07 -20.56
CA ALA A 68 8.86 15.43 -20.78
C ALA A 68 8.86 15.59 -22.29
N ARG A 69 7.88 16.34 -22.80
CA ARG A 69 7.77 16.67 -24.21
C ARG A 69 9.04 17.45 -24.52
N SER A 70 9.99 16.81 -25.20
CA SER A 70 11.26 17.40 -25.57
C SER A 70 11.00 18.80 -26.14
N PRO A 71 11.62 19.87 -25.61
CA PRO A 71 11.52 21.16 -26.26
C PRO A 71 12.26 21.01 -27.59
N ARG A 72 11.50 20.95 -28.68
CA ARG A 72 12.05 20.99 -30.01
C ARG A 72 12.77 22.33 -30.14
N SER A 73 14.08 22.22 -30.30
CA SER A 73 14.98 23.29 -30.70
C SER A 73 14.38 24.05 -31.90
N THR A 74 14.15 25.35 -31.71
CA THR A 74 14.03 26.32 -32.81
C THR A 74 14.80 27.56 -32.37
N MET A 75 16.06 27.63 -32.81
CA MET A 75 16.76 28.89 -32.93
C MET A 75 15.97 29.80 -33.88
N PRO A 76 15.82 31.10 -33.60
CA PRO A 76 15.69 32.07 -34.66
C PRO A 76 17.10 32.47 -35.08
N ASP A 77 17.42 32.05 -36.30
CA ASP A 77 18.54 32.40 -37.13
C ASP A 77 18.58 33.93 -37.36
N THR A 78 19.79 34.48 -37.33
CA THR A 78 20.11 35.88 -37.60
C THR A 78 20.26 36.10 -39.10
N LEU A 79 19.36 36.85 -39.74
CA LEU A 79 19.56 37.50 -41.05
C LEU A 79 18.70 38.77 -41.08
N ASP A 80 19.26 39.97 -40.97
CA ASP A 80 20.02 40.76 -41.96
C ASP A 80 19.16 41.37 -43.11
N SER A 81 19.36 42.69 -43.24
CA SER A 81 19.12 43.59 -44.37
C SER A 81 17.69 43.96 -44.82
N GLY A 82 17.38 45.24 -44.61
CA GLY A 82 17.30 46.16 -45.76
C GLY A 82 16.06 47.06 -45.86
N LYS A 83 16.29 48.39 -45.66
CA LYS A 83 15.76 49.52 -46.48
C LYS A 83 14.22 49.77 -46.34
N GLU A 84 13.61 50.96 -46.33
CA GLU A 84 13.74 52.20 -47.13
C GLU A 84 13.00 53.33 -46.34
N ALA A 85 13.58 54.54 -46.24
CA ALA A 85 13.10 55.79 -46.85
C ALA A 85 11.71 56.32 -46.40
N GLU A 86 11.69 57.38 -45.57
CA GLU A 86 11.36 58.77 -45.95
C GLU A 86 11.72 59.74 -44.80
#